data_AF-A0A957QDJ7-F1
#
_entry.id   AF-A0A957QDJ7-F1
#
_cell.length_a   1.000
_cell.length_b   1.000
_cell.length_c   1.000
_cell.angle_alpha   90.00
_cell.angle_beta   90.00
_cell.angle_gamma   90.00
#
_symmetry.space_group_name_H-M   'P 1'
#
loop_
_entity.id
_entity.type
_entity.pdbx_description
1 polymer ?
#
loop_
_entity_poly.entity_id
_entity_poly.type
_entity_poly.pdbx_seq_one_letter_code
_entity_poly.pdbx_strand_id
1 'polypeptide(L)'
;MSEQAVPPTWTTPPDDLLRQTQGEAMVLAARQIVGNDLSIESVQIPRNPRRKPVVLKGLLNRPSEDVFGGWLAEFNRRGYTPLLRPDEDALKSGGTSQAVVLEVLAGAVPKTRSRAWINLVLFVLTVISTLFVGALYGELDIDPTLPTNVLIVRILTTPSLLLSGWPFAATLLGILTAHEFGHYFAARYHKVAVTLPYFLPMPLGFGTLGAFIRLKEPVPDQRKLFDIGVAGPLAGLVLAVPLLFFCLCLSPIDIVPPGSGGFVEGNSLLY
;
A
#
# COMPACT_ATOMS: atom_id res chain seq x y z
N MET A 1 70.48 -26.94 -12.74
CA MET A 1 69.84 -25.85 -11.98
C MET A 1 68.59 -25.40 -12.72
N SER A 2 67.42 -25.72 -12.18
CA SER A 2 66.14 -25.09 -12.55
C SER A 2 65.19 -25.37 -11.40
N GLU A 3 65.26 -24.53 -10.37
CA GLU A 3 64.35 -24.51 -9.24
C GLU A 3 63.00 -23.98 -9.74
N GLN A 4 62.00 -24.86 -9.87
CA GLN A 4 60.65 -24.45 -10.23
C GLN A 4 59.98 -23.81 -9.01
N ALA A 5 59.82 -22.49 -9.04
CA ALA A 5 59.08 -21.74 -8.04
C ALA A 5 57.59 -22.13 -8.10
N VAL A 6 57.08 -22.63 -6.97
CA VAL A 6 55.64 -22.87 -6.76
C VAL A 6 54.95 -21.51 -6.58
N PRO A 7 53.91 -21.18 -7.38
CA PRO A 7 53.20 -19.91 -7.22
C PRO A 7 52.38 -19.90 -5.91
N PRO A 8 52.25 -18.75 -5.22
CA PRO A 8 51.50 -18.67 -3.98
C PRO A 8 50.00 -18.93 -4.24
N THR A 9 49.44 -19.90 -3.53
CA THR A 9 48.01 -20.18 -3.47
C THR A 9 47.30 -19.04 -2.73
N TRP A 10 46.62 -18.17 -3.46
CA TRP A 10 45.67 -17.21 -2.88
C TRP A 10 44.48 -18.00 -2.33
N THR A 11 44.50 -18.34 -1.04
CA THR A 11 43.32 -18.86 -0.36
C THR A 11 42.31 -17.73 -0.26
N THR A 12 41.13 -17.91 -0.86
CA THR A 12 39.99 -17.04 -0.59
C THR A 12 39.74 -17.05 0.93
N PRO A 13 39.63 -15.88 1.58
CA PRO A 13 39.43 -15.83 3.03
C PRO A 13 38.19 -16.66 3.41
N PRO A 14 38.25 -17.45 4.52
CA PRO A 14 37.13 -18.23 4.99
C PRO A 14 35.84 -17.41 5.02
N ASP A 15 34.74 -17.99 4.55
CA ASP A 15 33.41 -17.39 4.49
C ASP A 15 32.98 -16.72 5.81
N ASP A 16 33.45 -17.23 6.94
CA ASP A 16 33.17 -16.69 8.27
C ASP A 16 33.87 -15.35 8.55
N LEU A 17 35.09 -15.12 8.02
CA LEU A 17 35.76 -13.82 8.12
C LEU A 17 35.03 -12.75 7.30
N LEU A 18 34.53 -13.10 6.12
CA LEU A 18 33.72 -12.20 5.28
C LEU A 18 32.38 -11.86 5.94
N ARG A 19 31.79 -12.78 6.71
CA ARG A 19 30.54 -12.56 7.46
C ARG A 19 30.76 -11.67 8.69
N GLN A 20 31.86 -11.88 9.41
CA GLN A 20 32.19 -11.13 10.62
C GLN A 20 32.53 -9.66 10.29
N THR A 21 33.36 -9.44 9.26
CA THR A 21 33.70 -8.10 8.75
C THR A 21 32.48 -7.34 8.23
N GLN A 22 31.52 -8.03 7.62
CA GLN A 22 30.27 -7.40 7.14
C GLN A 22 29.38 -6.93 8.31
N GLY A 23 29.26 -7.75 9.37
CA GLY A 23 28.51 -7.38 10.58
C GLY A 23 29.13 -6.17 11.29
N GLU A 24 30.45 -6.14 11.41
CA GLU A 24 31.18 -5.01 11.98
C GLU A 24 31.04 -3.73 11.15
N ALA A 25 31.09 -3.83 9.82
CA ALA A 25 30.87 -2.70 8.92
C ALA A 25 29.45 -2.11 9.08
N MET A 26 28.43 -2.96 9.26
CA MET A 26 27.05 -2.52 9.52
C MET A 26 26.93 -1.80 10.86
N VAL A 27 27.58 -2.30 11.92
CA VAL A 27 27.62 -1.64 13.23
C VAL A 27 28.31 -0.28 13.15
N LEU A 28 29.45 -0.20 12.46
CA LEU A 28 30.19 1.04 12.29
C LEU A 28 29.36 2.07 11.52
N ALA A 29 28.72 1.67 10.43
CA ALA A 29 27.81 2.52 9.68
C ALA A 29 26.64 2.99 10.55
N ALA A 30 26.03 2.10 11.33
CA ALA A 30 24.95 2.45 12.24
C ALA A 30 25.41 3.50 13.26
N ARG A 31 26.55 3.27 13.93
CA ARG A 31 27.13 4.20 14.92
C ARG A 31 27.40 5.58 14.34
N GLN A 32 27.90 5.68 13.10
CA GLN A 32 28.12 6.98 12.45
C GLN A 32 26.83 7.74 12.18
N ILE A 33 25.73 7.03 11.87
CA ILE A 33 24.45 7.65 11.51
C ILE A 33 23.70 8.10 12.77
N VAL A 34 23.68 7.23 13.80
CA VAL A 34 22.82 7.43 14.97
C VAL A 34 23.54 8.01 16.19
N GLY A 35 24.87 8.09 16.18
CA GLY A 35 25.67 8.37 17.37
C GLY A 35 25.40 9.71 18.07
N ASN A 36 24.87 10.70 17.34
CA ASN A 36 24.51 12.00 17.95
C ASN A 36 23.15 11.97 18.66
N ASP A 37 22.33 10.97 18.35
CA ASP A 37 20.89 10.94 18.61
C ASP A 37 20.45 9.72 19.42
N LEU A 38 21.27 8.67 19.45
CA LEU A 38 21.04 7.42 20.17
C LEU A 38 22.24 7.07 21.02
N SER A 39 22.03 6.99 22.33
CA SER A 39 22.99 6.47 23.30
C SER A 39 22.93 4.94 23.28
N ILE A 40 23.88 4.32 22.58
CA ILE A 40 23.91 2.86 22.37
C ILE A 40 24.43 2.15 23.62
N GLU A 41 23.62 1.28 24.21
CA GLU A 41 23.94 0.48 25.39
C GLU A 41 24.48 -0.90 25.02
N SER A 42 23.88 -1.54 24.02
CA SER A 42 24.32 -2.86 23.57
C SER A 42 24.16 -3.04 22.06
N VAL A 43 25.01 -3.90 21.50
CA VAL A 43 24.98 -4.26 20.08
C VAL A 43 25.05 -5.77 19.96
N GLN A 44 24.14 -6.34 19.20
CA GLN A 44 24.10 -7.77 18.90
C GLN A 44 24.33 -7.97 17.40
N ILE A 45 25.43 -8.64 17.06
CA ILE A 45 25.77 -9.00 15.69
C ILE A 45 25.34 -10.46 15.47
N PRO A 46 24.38 -10.74 14.57
CA PRO A 46 23.97 -12.10 14.29
C PRO A 46 25.05 -12.85 13.50
N ARG A 47 25.09 -14.18 13.63
CA ARG A 47 25.99 -15.06 12.84
C ARG A 47 25.86 -14.90 11.32
N ASN A 48 24.70 -14.43 10.82
CA ASN A 48 24.48 -14.19 9.40
C ASN A 48 23.81 -12.81 9.18
N PRO A 49 24.59 -11.73 9.07
CA PRO A 49 24.08 -10.36 8.95
C PRO A 49 23.36 -10.06 7.62
N ARG A 50 23.42 -10.97 6.63
CA ARG A 50 22.62 -10.84 5.40
C ARG A 50 21.16 -11.25 5.56
N ARG A 51 20.85 -12.13 6.52
CA ARG A 51 19.49 -12.68 6.73
C ARG A 51 18.88 -12.28 8.06
N LYS A 52 19.70 -11.84 9.01
CA LYS A 52 19.27 -11.39 10.34
C LYS A 52 19.74 -9.95 10.56
N PRO A 53 18.92 -9.10 11.20
CA PRO A 53 19.30 -7.73 11.48
C PRO A 53 20.42 -7.66 12.50
N VAL A 54 21.30 -6.66 12.34
CA VAL A 54 22.16 -6.19 13.43
C VAL A 54 21.28 -5.38 14.37
N VAL A 55 21.31 -5.71 15.66
CA VAL A 55 20.42 -5.08 16.65
C VAL A 55 21.23 -4.15 17.55
N LEU A 56 20.84 -2.89 17.64
CA LEU A 56 21.39 -1.91 18.56
C LEU A 56 20.30 -1.51 19.56
N LYS A 57 20.57 -1.69 20.85
CA LYS A 57 19.67 -1.21 21.91
C LYS A 57 20.24 0.04 22.56
N GLY A 58 19.38 0.98 22.92
CA GLY A 58 19.80 2.20 23.58
C GLY A 58 18.68 3.17 23.87
N LEU A 59 19.07 4.36 24.33
CA LEU A 59 18.16 5.45 24.67
C LEU A 59 18.24 6.56 23.63
N LEU A 60 17.09 7.00 23.14
CA LEU A 60 16.98 8.14 22.25
C LEU A 60 17.18 9.45 23.02
N ASN A 61 18.11 10.27 22.54
CA ASN A 61 18.36 11.60 23.11
C ASN A 61 17.34 12.64 22.63
N ARG A 62 16.65 12.36 21.52
CA ARG A 62 15.61 13.19 20.90
C ARG A 62 14.41 12.34 20.49
N PRO A 63 13.20 12.91 20.36
CA PRO A 63 12.03 12.18 19.87
C PRO A 63 12.33 11.43 18.56
N SER A 64 11.88 10.19 18.46
CA SER A 64 12.11 9.32 17.30
C SER A 64 11.62 9.94 15.99
N GLU A 65 10.55 10.72 16.04
CA GLU A 65 9.94 11.41 14.91
C GLU A 65 10.87 12.43 14.22
N ASP A 66 11.77 13.05 14.99
CA ASP A 66 12.69 14.08 14.48
C ASP A 66 13.92 13.47 13.81
N VAL A 67 14.38 12.33 14.33
CA VAL A 67 15.68 11.73 13.95
C VAL A 67 15.53 10.61 12.92
N PHE A 68 14.45 9.82 13.00
CA PHE A 68 14.33 8.60 12.20
C PHE A 68 14.24 8.88 10.69
N GLY A 69 13.60 9.96 10.28
CA GLY A 69 13.51 10.33 8.85
C GLY A 69 14.89 10.58 8.23
N GLY A 70 15.77 11.27 8.95
CA GLY A 70 17.15 11.51 8.54
C GLY A 70 17.98 10.23 8.48
N TRP A 71 17.86 9.40 9.53
CA TRP A 71 18.51 8.10 9.58
C TRP A 71 18.08 7.19 8.43
N LEU A 72 16.77 7.07 8.17
CA LEU A 72 16.22 6.24 7.09
C LEU A 72 16.80 6.64 5.74
N ALA A 73 16.96 7.93 5.46
CA ALA A 73 17.57 8.40 4.23
C ALA A 73 19.05 8.01 4.12
N GLU A 74 19.82 8.16 5.20
CA GLU A 74 21.25 7.85 5.22
C GLU A 74 21.53 6.34 5.20
N PHE A 75 20.78 5.53 5.94
CA PHE A 75 20.87 4.07 5.87
C PHE A 75 20.52 3.56 4.46
N ASN A 76 19.45 4.07 3.85
CA ASN A 76 19.07 3.68 2.49
C ASN A 76 20.15 4.07 1.46
N ARG A 77 20.82 5.23 1.61
CA ARG A 77 21.97 5.63 0.77
C ARG A 77 23.11 4.62 0.84
N ARG A 78 23.32 4.01 2.01
CA ARG A 78 24.36 3.00 2.26
C ARG A 78 23.90 1.57 1.99
N GLY A 79 22.68 1.36 1.48
CA GLY A 79 22.15 0.04 1.15
C GLY A 79 21.64 -0.76 2.35
N TYR A 80 21.23 -0.08 3.43
CA TYR A 80 20.69 -0.70 4.64
C TYR A 80 19.26 -0.22 4.91
N THR A 81 18.44 -1.07 5.53
CA THR A 81 17.08 -0.71 5.98
C THR A 81 17.05 -0.69 7.51
N PRO A 82 16.83 0.48 8.14
CA PRO A 82 16.67 0.59 9.58
C PRO A 82 15.20 0.37 9.97
N LEU A 83 14.97 -0.37 11.04
CA LEU A 83 13.68 -0.53 11.70
C LEU A 83 13.85 -0.12 13.16
N LEU A 84 13.09 0.88 13.59
CA LEU A 84 13.08 1.34 14.97
C LEU A 84 11.85 0.80 15.68
N ARG A 85 12.06 0.15 16.82
CA ARG A 85 10.99 -0.35 17.69
C ARG A 85 11.21 0.11 19.13
N PRO A 86 10.15 0.36 19.90
CA PRO A 86 10.29 0.56 21.34
C PRO A 86 10.83 -0.72 22.01
N ASP A 87 11.70 -0.57 23.02
CA ASP A 87 12.17 -1.72 23.80
C ASP A 87 11.09 -2.16 24.79
N GLU A 88 10.28 -3.14 24.37
CA GLU A 88 9.17 -3.66 25.18
C GLU A 88 9.62 -4.24 26.53
N ASP A 89 10.82 -4.81 26.60
CA ASP A 89 11.34 -5.40 27.84
C ASP A 89 11.68 -4.29 28.84
N ALA A 90 12.32 -3.22 28.35
CA ALA A 90 12.59 -2.03 29.15
C ALA A 90 11.28 -1.34 29.60
N LEU A 91 10.28 -1.23 28.72
CA LEU A 91 8.96 -0.67 29.04
C LEU A 91 8.21 -1.49 30.10
N LYS A 92 8.24 -2.82 30.02
CA LYS A 92 7.60 -3.72 31.01
C LYS A 92 8.28 -3.66 32.38
N SER A 93 9.57 -3.38 32.43
CA SER A 93 10.33 -3.21 33.69
C SER A 93 10.23 -1.80 34.29
N GLY A 94 9.38 -0.92 33.77
CA GLY A 94 9.21 0.45 34.25
C GLY A 94 10.26 1.44 33.71
N GLY A 95 10.97 1.08 32.64
CA GLY A 95 11.94 1.93 31.96
C GLY A 95 11.31 3.07 31.15
N THR A 96 12.17 3.94 30.61
CA THR A 96 11.78 5.16 29.90
C THR A 96 11.22 4.85 28.50
N SER A 97 10.20 5.57 28.04
CA SER A 97 9.65 5.48 26.68
C SER A 97 10.65 5.84 25.56
N GLN A 98 11.85 6.34 25.92
CA GLN A 98 12.96 6.62 25.02
C GLN A 98 13.85 5.40 24.76
N ALA A 99 13.63 4.28 25.46
CA ALA A 99 14.33 3.02 25.21
C ALA A 99 13.85 2.40 23.89
N VAL A 100 14.79 2.16 22.98
CA VAL A 100 14.51 1.67 21.63
C VAL A 100 15.47 0.56 21.21
N VAL A 101 14.97 -0.25 20.30
CA VAL A 101 15.68 -1.29 19.57
C VAL A 101 15.75 -0.88 18.10
N LEU A 102 16.95 -0.62 17.60
CA LEU A 102 17.23 -0.35 16.19
C LEU A 102 17.74 -1.63 15.52
N GLU A 103 16.94 -2.17 14.61
CA GLU A 103 17.28 -3.31 13.77
C GLU A 103 17.77 -2.81 12.39
N VAL A 104 19.01 -3.13 12.03
CA VAL A 104 19.60 -2.75 10.75
C VAL A 104 19.72 -3.98 9.86
N LEU A 105 18.99 -3.99 8.75
CA LEU A 105 18.97 -5.06 7.76
C LEU A 105 19.88 -4.74 6.58
N ALA A 106 20.57 -5.75 6.04
CA ALA A 106 21.31 -5.63 4.79
C ALA A 106 20.34 -5.58 3.60
N GLY A 107 20.49 -4.56 2.75
CA GLY A 107 19.60 -4.28 1.61
C GLY A 107 18.69 -3.09 1.89
N ALA A 108 18.71 -2.10 1.00
CA ALA A 108 17.74 -1.01 0.99
C ALA A 108 16.49 -1.45 0.23
N VAL A 109 15.30 -1.23 0.78
CA VAL A 109 14.06 -1.41 0.02
C VAL A 109 14.09 -0.42 -1.15
N PRO A 110 14.14 -0.88 -2.41
CA PRO A 110 14.24 0.03 -3.54
C PRO A 110 13.01 0.93 -3.56
N LYS A 111 13.22 2.25 -3.66
CA LYS A 111 12.16 3.22 -3.94
C LYS A 111 11.63 2.94 -5.35
N THR A 112 10.66 2.04 -5.48
CA THR A 112 10.09 1.70 -6.79
C THR A 112 9.39 2.93 -7.34
N ARG A 113 9.84 3.39 -8.51
CA ARG A 113 9.18 4.50 -9.21
C ARG A 113 7.85 3.95 -9.75
N SER A 114 6.74 4.41 -9.18
CA SER A 114 5.41 4.15 -9.74
C SER A 114 5.39 4.69 -11.17
N ARG A 115 5.17 3.81 -12.15
CA ARG A 115 5.10 4.18 -13.55
C ARG A 115 3.67 4.64 -13.83
N ALA A 116 3.48 5.94 -14.03
CA ALA A 116 2.15 6.54 -14.19
C ALA A 116 1.32 5.90 -15.33
N TRP A 117 1.97 5.38 -16.38
CA TRP A 117 1.29 4.67 -17.45
C TRP A 117 0.59 3.39 -16.99
N ILE A 118 1.12 2.68 -15.99
CA ILE A 118 0.48 1.48 -15.43
C ILE A 118 -0.84 1.88 -14.78
N ASN A 119 -0.85 2.97 -14.02
CA ASN A 119 -2.04 3.48 -13.35
C ASN A 119 -3.09 3.89 -14.38
N LEU A 120 -2.66 4.52 -15.48
CA LEU A 120 -3.54 4.91 -16.58
C LEU A 120 -4.15 3.68 -17.28
N VAL A 121 -3.34 2.68 -17.63
CA VAL A 121 -3.83 1.43 -18.26
C VAL A 121 -4.83 0.73 -17.34
N LEU A 122 -4.51 0.60 -16.06
CA LEU A 122 -5.40 -0.01 -15.07
C LEU A 122 -6.70 0.77 -14.89
N PHE A 123 -6.64 2.11 -14.87
CA PHE A 123 -7.83 2.95 -14.82
C PHE A 123 -8.71 2.75 -16.05
N VAL A 124 -8.14 2.78 -17.26
CA VAL A 124 -8.88 2.55 -18.52
C VAL A 124 -9.53 1.17 -18.53
N LEU A 125 -8.80 0.13 -18.12
CA LEU A 125 -9.37 -1.22 -18.00
C LEU A 125 -10.52 -1.26 -16.99
N THR A 126 -10.41 -0.53 -15.88
CA THR A 126 -11.46 -0.46 -14.86
C THR A 126 -12.69 0.29 -15.37
N VAL A 127 -12.51 1.36 -16.15
CA VAL A 127 -13.61 2.06 -16.83
C VAL A 127 -14.35 1.12 -17.79
N ILE A 128 -13.63 0.40 -18.64
CA ILE A 128 -14.25 -0.55 -19.59
C ILE A 128 -14.99 -1.66 -18.83
N SER A 129 -14.36 -2.19 -17.78
CA SER A 129 -14.91 -3.25 -16.92
C SER A 129 -16.18 -2.82 -16.18
N THR A 130 -16.19 -1.61 -15.62
CA THR A 130 -17.37 -1.05 -14.93
C THR A 130 -18.48 -0.66 -15.90
N LEU A 131 -18.17 -0.09 -17.06
CA LEU A 131 -19.15 0.13 -18.14
C LEU A 131 -19.80 -1.17 -18.59
N PHE A 132 -19.00 -2.22 -18.77
CA PHE A 132 -19.49 -3.54 -19.18
C PHE A 132 -20.45 -4.14 -18.16
N VAL A 133 -20.08 -4.11 -16.87
CA VAL A 133 -20.96 -4.60 -15.79
C VAL A 133 -22.23 -3.73 -15.66
N GLY A 134 -22.11 -2.42 -15.79
CA GLY A 134 -23.26 -1.52 -15.77
C GLY A 134 -24.25 -1.81 -16.90
N ALA A 135 -23.74 -2.03 -18.12
CA ALA A 135 -24.55 -2.42 -19.26
C ALA A 135 -25.19 -3.80 -19.06
N LEU A 136 -24.45 -4.74 -18.46
CA LEU A 136 -24.97 -6.07 -18.14
C LEU A 136 -26.16 -5.99 -17.18
N TYR A 137 -26.05 -5.21 -16.10
CA TYR A 137 -27.16 -5.04 -15.15
C TYR A 137 -28.35 -4.30 -15.78
N GLY A 138 -28.09 -3.25 -16.56
CA GLY A 138 -29.16 -2.52 -17.25
C GLY A 138 -29.94 -3.40 -18.23
N GLU A 139 -29.27 -4.27 -18.99
CA GLU A 139 -29.96 -5.15 -19.93
C GLU A 139 -30.67 -6.33 -19.25
N LEU A 140 -30.14 -6.83 -18.13
CA LEU A 140 -30.83 -7.85 -17.32
C LEU A 140 -32.13 -7.32 -16.69
N ASP A 141 -32.19 -6.02 -16.40
CA ASP A 141 -33.40 -5.37 -15.90
C ASP A 141 -34.48 -5.22 -16.99
N ILE A 142 -34.06 -5.00 -18.25
CA ILE A 142 -34.97 -4.87 -19.40
C ILE A 142 -35.54 -6.23 -19.83
N ASP A 143 -34.69 -7.25 -19.97
CA ASP A 143 -35.10 -8.60 -20.37
C ASP A 143 -34.39 -9.67 -19.52
N PRO A 144 -34.98 -10.05 -18.38
CA PRO A 144 -34.38 -11.02 -17.47
C PRO A 144 -34.39 -12.46 -18.01
N THR A 145 -35.03 -12.72 -19.15
CA THR A 145 -35.15 -14.07 -19.73
C THR A 145 -33.99 -14.43 -20.64
N LEU A 146 -33.19 -13.45 -21.06
CA LEU A 146 -32.04 -13.67 -21.92
C LEU A 146 -30.89 -14.35 -21.15
N PRO A 147 -30.28 -15.40 -21.71
CA PRO A 147 -29.16 -16.05 -21.07
C PRO A 147 -27.92 -15.16 -21.11
N THR A 148 -27.19 -15.09 -19.98
CA THR A 148 -26.11 -14.12 -19.76
C THR A 148 -25.02 -14.18 -20.83
N ASN A 149 -24.71 -15.36 -21.38
CA ASN A 149 -23.73 -15.52 -22.45
C ASN A 149 -24.11 -14.78 -23.74
N VAL A 150 -25.40 -14.76 -24.09
CA VAL A 150 -25.91 -14.00 -25.26
C VAL A 150 -25.78 -12.51 -25.01
N LEU A 151 -26.09 -12.08 -23.79
CA LEU A 151 -25.98 -10.68 -23.39
C LEU A 151 -24.53 -10.17 -23.43
N ILE A 152 -23.58 -10.96 -22.94
CA ILE A 152 -22.15 -10.65 -23.02
C ILE A 152 -21.72 -10.43 -24.48
N VAL A 153 -22.10 -11.35 -25.39
CA VAL A 153 -21.76 -11.23 -26.82
C VAL A 153 -22.39 -9.97 -27.42
N ARG A 154 -23.66 -9.67 -27.08
CA ARG A 154 -24.38 -8.49 -27.57
C ARG A 154 -23.73 -7.18 -27.13
N ILE A 155 -23.32 -7.07 -25.86
CA ILE A 155 -22.61 -5.89 -25.32
C ILE A 155 -21.24 -5.72 -25.98
N LEU A 156 -20.47 -6.81 -26.13
CA LEU A 156 -19.13 -6.76 -26.75
C LEU A 156 -19.17 -6.43 -28.25
N THR A 157 -20.25 -6.79 -28.94
CA THR A 157 -20.41 -6.53 -30.39
C THR A 157 -21.09 -5.19 -30.68
N THR A 158 -21.71 -4.54 -29.69
CA THR A 158 -22.46 -3.31 -29.89
C THR A 158 -21.95 -2.18 -28.99
N PRO A 159 -21.12 -1.25 -29.50
CA PRO A 159 -20.50 -0.20 -28.68
C PRO A 159 -21.50 0.73 -27.97
N SER A 160 -22.67 0.97 -28.55
CA SER A 160 -23.71 1.80 -27.92
C SER A 160 -24.30 1.18 -26.66
N LEU A 161 -24.38 -0.16 -26.61
CA LEU A 161 -24.80 -0.91 -25.42
C LEU A 161 -23.76 -0.80 -24.31
N LEU A 162 -22.47 -0.84 -24.63
CA LEU A 162 -21.43 -0.65 -23.62
C LEU A 162 -21.53 0.73 -22.94
N LEU A 163 -21.90 1.76 -23.72
CA LEU A 163 -22.09 3.11 -23.21
C LEU A 163 -23.34 3.27 -22.34
N SER A 164 -24.33 2.36 -22.39
CA SER A 164 -25.51 2.44 -21.52
C SER A 164 -25.15 2.24 -20.04
N GLY A 165 -24.04 1.56 -19.74
CA GLY A 165 -23.50 1.38 -18.39
C GLY A 165 -22.86 2.61 -17.76
N TRP A 166 -22.90 3.78 -18.43
CA TRP A 166 -22.26 5.00 -17.93
C TRP A 166 -22.76 5.48 -16.55
N PRO A 167 -24.05 5.40 -16.17
CA PRO A 167 -24.50 5.88 -14.86
C PRO A 167 -23.88 5.06 -13.73
N PHE A 168 -23.80 3.74 -13.90
CA PHE A 168 -23.14 2.82 -12.98
C PHE A 168 -21.64 3.10 -12.88
N ALA A 169 -20.95 3.18 -14.02
CA ALA A 169 -19.51 3.43 -14.03
C ALA A 169 -19.16 4.80 -13.43
N ALA A 170 -19.91 5.86 -13.78
CA ALA A 170 -19.66 7.22 -13.30
C ALA A 170 -19.87 7.36 -11.79
N THR A 171 -20.95 6.78 -11.25
CA THR A 171 -21.24 6.82 -9.81
C THR A 171 -20.22 6.02 -9.01
N LEU A 172 -19.98 4.76 -9.38
CA LEU A 172 -19.04 3.87 -8.70
C LEU A 172 -17.61 4.43 -8.75
N LEU A 173 -17.10 4.72 -9.95
CA LEU A 173 -15.75 5.26 -10.10
C LEU A 173 -15.61 6.64 -9.47
N GLY A 174 -16.66 7.46 -9.48
CA GLY A 174 -16.67 8.76 -8.80
C GLY A 174 -16.42 8.60 -7.30
N ILE A 175 -17.17 7.72 -6.64
CA ILE A 175 -17.04 7.45 -5.20
C ILE A 175 -15.66 6.89 -4.86
N LEU A 176 -15.20 5.88 -5.62
CA LEU A 176 -13.87 5.29 -5.43
C LEU A 176 -12.74 6.29 -5.66
N THR A 177 -12.88 7.13 -6.67
CA THR A 177 -11.93 8.20 -6.96
C THR A 177 -11.88 9.16 -5.79
N ALA A 178 -13.02 9.65 -5.31
CA ALA A 178 -13.06 10.53 -4.14
C ALA A 178 -12.46 9.88 -2.89
N HIS A 179 -12.73 8.60 -2.66
CA HIS A 179 -12.17 7.83 -1.54
C HIS A 179 -10.64 7.78 -1.59
N GLU A 180 -10.06 7.32 -2.70
CA GLU A 180 -8.60 7.22 -2.82
C GLU A 180 -7.91 8.58 -2.86
N PHE A 181 -8.54 9.59 -3.47
CA PHE A 181 -8.00 10.94 -3.44
C PHE A 181 -8.08 11.57 -2.05
N GLY A 182 -9.05 11.21 -1.22
CA GLY A 182 -9.08 11.58 0.20
C GLY A 182 -7.83 11.11 0.94
N HIS A 183 -7.48 9.82 0.79
CA HIS A 183 -6.23 9.28 1.31
C HIS A 183 -4.99 9.98 0.73
N TYR A 184 -4.99 10.22 -0.59
CA TYR A 184 -3.87 10.86 -1.29
C TYR A 184 -3.62 12.28 -0.77
N PHE A 185 -4.65 13.13 -0.69
CA PHE A 185 -4.50 14.51 -0.25
C PHE A 185 -4.10 14.61 1.22
N ALA A 186 -4.66 13.78 2.10
CA ALA A 186 -4.25 13.72 3.50
C ALA A 186 -2.77 13.31 3.63
N ALA A 187 -2.33 12.29 2.89
CA ALA A 187 -0.93 11.88 2.89
C ALA A 187 0.01 12.99 2.39
N ARG A 188 -0.38 13.71 1.33
CA ARG A 188 0.39 14.85 0.81
C ARG A 188 0.43 16.01 1.79
N TYR A 189 -0.66 16.29 2.50
CA TYR A 189 -0.72 17.30 3.57
C TYR A 189 0.25 16.97 4.70
N HIS A 190 0.32 15.70 5.13
CA HIS A 190 1.27 15.22 6.13
C HIS A 190 2.69 14.98 5.60
N LYS A 191 2.99 15.40 4.36
CA LYS A 191 4.29 15.25 3.68
C LYS A 191 4.76 13.79 3.54
N VAL A 192 3.83 12.84 3.51
CA VAL A 192 4.09 11.42 3.29
C VAL A 192 4.08 11.11 1.78
N ALA A 193 5.09 10.38 1.32
CA ALA A 193 5.19 9.95 -0.07
C ALA A 193 4.21 8.81 -0.39
N VAL A 194 3.32 9.05 -1.35
CA VAL A 194 2.32 8.07 -1.85
C VAL A 194 2.41 7.89 -3.36
N THR A 195 1.81 6.82 -3.88
CA THR A 195 1.53 6.65 -5.31
C THR A 195 0.24 7.36 -5.71
N LEU A 196 0.00 7.49 -7.01
CA LEU A 196 -1.35 7.71 -7.52
C LEU A 196 -2.20 6.44 -7.29
N PRO A 197 -3.54 6.55 -7.32
CA PRO A 197 -4.44 5.41 -7.14
C PRO A 197 -4.24 4.34 -8.21
N TYR A 198 -4.23 3.08 -7.77
CA TYR A 198 -4.29 1.88 -8.62
C TYR A 198 -5.72 1.38 -8.63
N PHE A 199 -6.40 1.50 -9.76
CA PHE A 199 -7.73 0.91 -9.94
C PHE A 199 -7.60 -0.55 -10.38
N LEU A 200 -8.40 -1.44 -9.79
CA LEU A 200 -8.35 -2.86 -10.09
C LEU A 200 -9.61 -3.26 -10.89
N PRO A 201 -9.46 -3.60 -12.19
CA PRO A 201 -10.60 -4.03 -13.00
C PRO A 201 -11.10 -5.40 -12.56
N MET A 202 -12.41 -5.57 -12.60
CA MET A 202 -13.05 -6.87 -12.39
C MET A 202 -14.24 -7.00 -13.34
N PRO A 203 -14.05 -7.53 -14.57
CA PRO A 203 -15.10 -7.53 -15.60
C PRO A 203 -16.27 -8.45 -15.30
N LEU A 204 -16.22 -9.18 -14.19
CA LEU A 204 -17.27 -10.05 -13.68
C LEU A 204 -17.64 -9.61 -12.26
N GLY A 205 -18.90 -9.71 -11.85
CA GLY A 205 -19.35 -9.23 -10.55
C GLY A 205 -19.57 -7.72 -10.54
N PHE A 206 -18.91 -6.99 -9.64
CA PHE A 206 -19.15 -5.55 -9.39
C PHE A 206 -18.48 -4.56 -10.36
N GLY A 207 -17.73 -5.04 -11.35
CA GLY A 207 -17.03 -4.16 -12.33
C GLY A 207 -15.65 -3.69 -11.88
N THR A 208 -15.36 -3.68 -10.57
CA THR A 208 -14.04 -3.36 -10.01
C THR A 208 -13.82 -4.10 -8.68
N LEU A 209 -12.56 -4.44 -8.37
CA LEU A 209 -12.14 -4.88 -7.02
C LEU A 209 -11.88 -3.70 -6.08
N GLY A 210 -12.02 -2.48 -6.59
CA GLY A 210 -11.75 -1.25 -5.89
C GLY A 210 -10.51 -0.54 -6.42
N ALA A 211 -10.02 0.41 -5.62
CA ALA A 211 -8.78 1.11 -5.88
C ALA A 211 -7.95 1.16 -4.60
N PHE A 212 -6.65 1.40 -4.73
CA PHE A 212 -5.79 1.61 -3.57
C PHE A 212 -4.61 2.53 -3.90
N ILE A 213 -4.17 3.31 -2.91
CA ILE A 213 -2.87 3.97 -2.92
C ILE A 213 -1.81 3.15 -2.18
N ARG A 214 -0.56 3.27 -2.61
CA ARG A 214 0.59 2.66 -1.93
C ARG A 214 1.43 3.73 -1.23
N LEU A 215 1.63 3.57 0.07
CA LEU A 215 2.61 4.32 0.84
C LEU A 215 4.03 3.92 0.40
N LYS A 216 4.88 4.91 0.10
CA LYS A 216 6.27 4.69 -0.33
C LYS A 216 7.28 4.72 0.80
N GLU A 217 6.85 5.16 1.98
CA GLU A 217 7.66 5.26 3.18
C GLU A 217 6.79 4.99 4.41
N PRO A 218 7.37 4.50 5.52
CA PRO A 218 6.65 4.32 6.77
C PRO A 218 6.11 5.66 7.29
N VAL A 219 4.87 5.67 7.78
CA VAL A 219 4.29 6.85 8.44
C VAL A 219 4.85 6.90 9.87
N PRO A 220 5.55 7.97 10.27
CA PRO A 220 6.26 8.02 11.55
C PRO A 220 5.35 8.21 12.77
N ASP A 221 4.12 8.70 12.58
CA ASP A 221 3.19 9.04 13.67
C ASP A 221 1.83 8.37 13.48
N GLN A 222 1.28 7.81 14.56
CA GLN A 222 -0.02 7.14 14.58
C GLN A 222 -1.17 8.10 14.32
N ARG A 223 -1.06 9.38 14.74
CA ARG A 223 -2.11 10.38 14.46
C ARG A 223 -2.18 10.69 12.97
N LYS A 224 -1.03 10.92 12.33
CA LYS A 224 -0.95 11.07 10.87
C LYS A 224 -1.50 9.85 10.14
N LEU A 225 -1.22 8.64 10.63
CA LEU A 225 -1.75 7.42 10.03
C LEU A 225 -3.29 7.36 10.15
N PHE A 226 -3.83 7.75 11.31
CA PHE A 226 -5.28 7.83 11.52
C PHE A 226 -5.93 8.89 10.61
N ASP A 227 -5.36 10.09 10.53
CA ASP A 227 -5.87 11.17 9.68
C ASP A 227 -5.89 10.76 8.20
N ILE A 228 -4.83 10.12 7.73
CA ILE A 228 -4.77 9.56 6.37
C ILE A 228 -5.83 8.46 6.22
N GLY A 229 -5.97 7.58 7.19
CA GLY A 229 -6.91 6.46 7.15
C GLY A 229 -8.38 6.88 7.14
N VAL A 230 -8.76 7.95 7.85
CA VAL A 230 -10.15 8.41 7.92
C VAL A 230 -10.54 9.31 6.74
N ALA A 231 -9.57 10.00 6.13
CA ALA A 231 -9.83 10.94 5.05
C ALA A 231 -10.49 10.30 3.81
N GLY A 232 -10.11 9.07 3.46
CA GLY A 232 -10.69 8.36 2.31
C GLY A 232 -12.17 8.03 2.49
N PRO A 233 -12.56 7.29 3.55
CA PRO A 233 -13.96 7.01 3.86
C PRO A 233 -14.83 8.27 3.93
N LEU A 234 -14.35 9.34 4.57
CA LEU A 234 -15.09 10.60 4.66
C LEU A 234 -15.28 11.27 3.29
N ALA A 235 -14.21 11.35 2.47
CA ALA A 235 -14.30 11.92 1.14
C ALA A 235 -15.25 11.12 0.23
N GLY A 236 -15.18 9.78 0.30
CA GLY A 236 -16.11 8.90 -0.41
C GLY A 236 -17.55 9.10 0.05
N LEU A 237 -17.80 9.18 1.36
CA LEU A 237 -19.13 9.37 1.93
C LEU A 237 -19.76 10.71 1.52
N VAL A 238 -18.98 11.79 1.56
CA VAL A 238 -19.43 13.15 1.15
C VAL A 238 -19.91 13.15 -0.30
N LEU A 239 -19.33 12.33 -1.16
CA LEU A 239 -19.79 12.18 -2.55
C LEU A 239 -20.94 11.16 -2.68
N ALA A 240 -20.88 10.05 -1.95
CA ALA A 240 -21.84 8.96 -2.04
C ALA A 240 -23.24 9.37 -1.56
N VAL A 241 -23.34 10.14 -0.47
CA VAL A 241 -24.64 10.53 0.11
C VAL A 241 -25.47 11.40 -0.86
N PRO A 242 -24.96 12.50 -1.43
CA PRO A 242 -25.69 13.27 -2.44
C PRO A 242 -26.05 12.45 -3.68
N LEU A 243 -25.14 11.59 -4.16
CA LEU A 243 -25.39 10.73 -5.31
C LEU A 243 -26.48 9.70 -5.02
N LEU A 244 -26.51 9.13 -3.80
CA LEU A 244 -27.56 8.22 -3.36
C LEU A 244 -28.93 8.88 -3.47
N PHE A 245 -29.09 10.06 -2.85
CA PHE A 245 -30.36 10.79 -2.93
C PHE A 245 -30.73 11.15 -4.37
N PHE A 246 -29.77 11.61 -5.16
CA PHE A 246 -30.00 11.94 -6.57
C PHE A 246 -30.48 10.73 -7.37
N CYS A 247 -29.81 9.58 -7.24
CA CYS A 247 -30.19 8.35 -7.92
C CYS A 247 -31.53 7.79 -7.42
N LEU A 248 -31.82 7.87 -6.12
CA LEU A 248 -33.11 7.48 -5.56
C LEU A 248 -34.26 8.32 -6.12
N CYS A 249 -34.06 9.64 -6.29
CA CYS A 249 -35.05 10.52 -6.90
C CYS A 249 -35.32 10.20 -8.38
N LEU A 250 -34.36 9.59 -9.07
CA LEU A 250 -34.49 9.18 -10.48
C LEU A 250 -35.04 7.75 -10.63
N SER A 251 -35.00 6.95 -9.56
CA SER A 251 -35.40 5.54 -9.61
C SER A 251 -36.90 5.41 -9.80
N PRO A 252 -37.37 4.59 -10.76
CA PRO A 252 -38.77 4.22 -10.85
C PRO A 252 -39.18 3.33 -9.68
N ILE A 253 -40.46 3.36 -9.33
CA ILE A 253 -41.07 2.48 -8.33
C ILE A 253 -41.92 1.47 -9.10
N ASP A 254 -41.53 0.21 -9.07
CA ASP A 254 -42.22 -0.89 -9.74
C ASP A 254 -42.59 -2.02 -8.79
N ILE A 255 -43.58 -2.82 -9.19
CA ILE A 255 -44.05 -3.99 -8.44
C ILE A 255 -43.11 -5.16 -8.75
N VAL A 256 -42.53 -5.76 -7.72
CA VAL A 256 -41.70 -6.96 -7.87
C VAL A 256 -42.55 -8.11 -8.45
N PRO A 257 -42.23 -8.64 -9.64
CA PRO A 257 -43.00 -9.72 -10.24
C PRO A 257 -42.97 -10.99 -9.36
N PRO A 258 -44.08 -11.72 -9.23
CA PRO A 258 -44.09 -12.98 -8.48
C PRO A 258 -43.10 -13.97 -9.08
N GLY A 259 -42.14 -14.46 -8.28
CA GLY A 259 -41.16 -15.45 -8.72
C GLY A 259 -39.90 -14.88 -9.38
N SER A 260 -39.74 -13.55 -9.51
CA SER A 260 -38.44 -12.96 -9.84
C SER A 260 -37.52 -13.10 -8.62
N GLY A 261 -36.44 -13.87 -8.75
CA GLY A 261 -35.42 -14.04 -7.71
C GLY A 261 -34.57 -12.78 -7.53
N GLY A 262 -35.18 -11.69 -7.06
CA GLY A 262 -34.50 -10.45 -6.72
C GLY A 262 -33.74 -10.57 -5.40
N PHE A 263 -32.64 -9.84 -5.28
CA PHE A 263 -31.98 -9.62 -4.00
C PHE A 263 -32.77 -8.57 -3.23
N VAL A 264 -33.36 -8.97 -2.11
CA VAL A 264 -33.94 -8.01 -1.16
C VAL A 264 -32.80 -7.48 -0.31
N GLU A 265 -32.47 -6.21 -0.51
CA GLU A 265 -31.62 -5.48 0.43
C GLU A 265 -32.41 -5.28 1.73
N GLY A 266 -31.73 -5.40 2.88
CA GLY A 266 -32.39 -5.17 4.18
C GLY A 266 -32.85 -3.72 4.33
N ASN A 267 -33.59 -3.43 5.41
CA ASN A 267 -34.03 -2.07 5.69
C ASN A 267 -32.81 -1.18 5.98
N SER A 268 -32.56 -0.19 5.12
CA SER A 268 -31.49 0.78 5.33
C SER A 268 -32.04 2.00 6.08
N LEU A 269 -31.17 2.71 6.81
CA LEU A 269 -31.60 3.96 7.46
C LEU A 269 -31.86 5.08 6.42
N LEU A 270 -31.23 4.95 5.24
CA LEU A 270 -31.25 5.98 4.20
C LEU A 270 -32.26 5.70 3.08
N TYR A 271 -32.79 4.47 2.97
CA TYR A 271 -33.87 4.03 2.08
C TYR A 271 -34.39 2.65 2.51
#